data_AF-A0A4Y2X926-F1
#
_entry.id   AF-A0A4Y2X926-F1
#
_cell.length_a   1.000
_cell.length_b   1.000
_cell.length_c   1.000
_cell.angle_alpha   90.00
_cell.angle_beta   90.00
_cell.angle_gamma   90.00
#
_symmetry.space_group_name_H-M   'P 1'
#
loop_
_entity.id
_entity.type
_entity.pdbx_description
1 polymer ?
#
loop_
_entity_poly.entity_id
_entity_poly.type
_entity_poly.pdbx_seq_one_letter_code
_entity_poly.pdbx_strand_id
1 'polypeptide(L)'
;MAHYKRKSDRMTFTSQRMEEAKRRLEAGESKRKVANDLGIKECTLRKRFKAGTVPTSRGRFNRVLTDEMERELAQHCKHLDSMFFGLTRKHMMKVAFEYADVNGVAGIFKNERKSACKVG
;
A
#
# COMPACT_ATOMS: atom_id res chain seq x y z
N MET A 1 -16.73 8.73 16.95
CA MET A 1 -15.85 8.53 15.76
C MET A 1 -16.72 8.26 14.56
N ALA A 2 -16.64 9.08 13.50
CA ALA A 2 -17.39 8.80 12.27
C ALA A 2 -16.78 7.60 11.54
N HIS A 3 -17.61 6.60 11.21
CA HIS A 3 -17.16 5.47 10.37
C HIS A 3 -16.70 5.99 9.01
N TYR A 4 -15.46 5.69 8.66
CA TYR A 4 -14.89 6.07 7.36
C TYR A 4 -15.70 5.45 6.22
N LYS A 5 -16.37 6.28 5.41
CA LYS A 5 -17.03 5.85 4.17
C LYS A 5 -16.01 5.82 3.04
N ARG A 6 -15.84 4.65 2.43
CA ARG A 6 -14.91 4.43 1.32
C ARG A 6 -15.32 5.28 0.11
N LYS A 7 -14.36 6.02 -0.45
CA LYS A 7 -14.58 6.93 -1.60
C LYS A 7 -14.36 6.31 -2.98
N SER A 8 -13.85 5.08 -3.09
CA SER A 8 -13.45 4.49 -4.38
C SER A 8 -13.47 2.97 -4.42
N ASP A 9 -14.07 2.43 -5.47
CA ASP A 9 -14.12 1.00 -5.80
C ASP A 9 -12.93 0.50 -6.65
N ARG A 10 -11.83 1.28 -6.71
CA ARG A 10 -10.59 0.76 -7.31
C ARG A 10 -10.11 -0.47 -6.53
N MET A 11 -9.51 -1.43 -7.24
CA MET A 11 -8.98 -2.70 -6.70
C MET A 11 -10.06 -3.71 -6.26
N THR A 12 -11.09 -3.91 -7.09
CA THR A 12 -12.11 -4.97 -6.91
C THR A 12 -11.59 -6.37 -7.26
N PHE A 13 -10.36 -6.50 -7.75
CA PHE A 13 -9.77 -7.78 -8.15
C PHE A 13 -8.92 -8.34 -7.01
N THR A 14 -9.47 -9.32 -6.29
CA THR A 14 -8.85 -10.02 -5.17
C THR A 14 -8.22 -11.35 -5.61
N SER A 15 -7.42 -11.98 -4.75
CA SER A 15 -6.90 -13.35 -4.95
C SER A 15 -8.01 -14.36 -5.18
N GLN A 16 -9.04 -14.33 -4.34
CA GLN A 16 -10.22 -15.20 -4.47
C GLN A 16 -10.88 -15.07 -5.84
N ARG A 17 -11.07 -13.84 -6.35
CA ARG A 17 -11.65 -13.61 -7.69
C ARG A 17 -10.73 -14.08 -8.82
N MET A 18 -9.41 -14.08 -8.60
CA MET A 18 -8.45 -14.62 -9.57
C MET A 18 -8.53 -16.13 -9.66
N GLU A 19 -8.62 -16.82 -8.52
CA GLU A 19 -8.75 -18.28 -8.43
C GLU A 19 -10.10 -18.74 -8.98
N GLU A 20 -11.20 -18.05 -8.63
CA GLU A 20 -12.51 -18.34 -9.18
C GLU A 20 -12.54 -18.18 -10.70
N ALA A 21 -11.94 -17.10 -11.22
CA ALA A 21 -11.83 -16.89 -12.65
C ALA A 21 -10.97 -17.97 -13.34
N LYS A 22 -9.89 -18.46 -12.70
CA LYS A 22 -9.09 -19.58 -13.22
C LYS A 22 -9.93 -20.84 -13.36
N ARG A 23 -10.63 -21.23 -12.29
CA ARG A 23 -11.47 -22.43 -12.25
C ARG A 23 -12.54 -22.42 -13.35
N ARG A 24 -13.21 -21.29 -13.56
CA ARG A 24 -14.25 -21.16 -14.60
C ARG A 24 -13.67 -21.21 -16.03
N LEU A 25 -12.47 -20.68 -16.24
CA LEU A 25 -11.78 -20.78 -17.52
C LEU A 25 -11.31 -22.21 -17.82
N GLU A 26 -10.83 -22.93 -16.81
CA GLU A 26 -10.49 -24.36 -16.92
C GLU A 26 -11.73 -25.22 -17.20
N ALA A 27 -12.90 -24.84 -16.68
CA ALA A 27 -14.18 -25.45 -17.01
C ALA A 27 -14.69 -25.14 -18.44
N GLY A 28 -13.93 -24.36 -19.24
CA GLY A 28 -14.25 -24.05 -20.63
C GLY A 28 -15.16 -22.83 -20.83
N GLU A 29 -15.44 -22.05 -19.78
CA GLU A 29 -16.22 -20.82 -19.94
C GLU A 29 -15.44 -19.73 -20.69
N SER A 30 -16.14 -18.88 -21.44
CA SER A 30 -15.49 -17.78 -22.16
C SER A 30 -15.05 -16.66 -21.21
N LYS A 31 -13.90 -16.04 -21.51
CA LYS A 31 -13.34 -14.92 -20.72
C LYS A 31 -14.33 -13.76 -20.54
N ARG A 32 -15.17 -13.50 -21.53
CA ARG A 32 -16.21 -12.45 -21.47
C ARG A 32 -17.32 -12.80 -20.49
N LYS A 33 -17.78 -14.06 -20.48
CA LYS A 33 -18.82 -14.53 -19.56
C LYS A 33 -18.35 -14.44 -18.11
N VAL A 34 -17.17 -15.00 -17.83
CA VAL A 34 -16.54 -14.96 -16.49
C VAL A 34 -16.34 -13.51 -16.02
N ALA A 35 -15.91 -12.62 -16.91
CA ALA A 35 -15.73 -11.20 -16.58
C ALA A 35 -17.04 -10.51 -16.20
N ASN A 36 -18.11 -10.73 -16.97
CA ASN A 36 -19.44 -10.16 -16.70
C ASN A 36 -20.01 -10.69 -15.37
N ASP A 37 -19.93 -12.00 -15.13
CA ASP A 37 -20.45 -12.62 -13.91
C ASP A 37 -19.72 -12.11 -12.65
N LEU A 38 -18.42 -11.86 -12.76
CA LEU A 38 -17.61 -11.32 -11.65
C LEU A 38 -17.73 -9.79 -11.52
N GLY A 39 -18.42 -9.10 -12.44
CA GLY A 39 -18.52 -7.64 -12.48
C GLY A 39 -17.17 -6.96 -12.76
N ILE A 40 -16.27 -7.63 -13.49
CA ILE A 40 -14.92 -7.15 -13.81
C ILE A 40 -14.82 -6.92 -15.32
N LYS A 41 -14.12 -5.88 -15.75
CA LYS A 41 -13.87 -5.66 -17.20
C LYS A 41 -12.99 -6.80 -17.76
N GLU A 42 -13.34 -7.35 -18.92
CA GLU A 42 -12.57 -8.40 -19.60
C GLU A 42 -11.09 -8.00 -19.79
N CYS A 43 -10.85 -6.74 -20.18
CA CYS A 43 -9.49 -6.20 -20.32
C CYS A 43 -8.66 -6.32 -19.03
N THR A 44 -9.30 -6.13 -17.87
CA THR A 44 -8.66 -6.29 -16.56
C THR A 44 -8.33 -7.74 -16.31
N LEU A 45 -9.27 -8.64 -16.57
CA LEU A 45 -9.08 -10.08 -16.44
C LEU A 45 -7.89 -10.53 -17.31
N ARG A 46 -7.92 -10.25 -18.61
CA ARG A 46 -6.83 -10.55 -19.55
C ARG A 46 -5.47 -10.02 -19.09
N LYS A 47 -5.40 -8.76 -18.64
CA LYS A 47 -4.17 -8.15 -18.14
C LYS A 47 -3.64 -8.87 -16.89
N ARG A 48 -4.51 -9.23 -15.95
CA ARG A 48 -4.15 -9.91 -14.70
C ARG A 48 -3.68 -11.34 -14.94
N PHE A 49 -4.34 -12.06 -15.85
CA PHE A 49 -3.93 -13.40 -16.26
C PHE A 49 -2.57 -13.40 -16.97
N LYS A 50 -2.31 -12.42 -17.84
CA LYS A 50 -0.97 -12.26 -18.46
C LYS A 50 0.11 -11.91 -17.45
N ALA A 51 -0.21 -11.07 -16.45
CA ALA A 51 0.74 -10.62 -15.45
C ALA A 51 0.96 -11.63 -14.29
N GLY A 52 0.12 -12.66 -14.17
CA GLY A 52 0.19 -13.67 -13.11
C GLY A 52 0.01 -13.14 -11.68
N THR A 53 -0.31 -11.86 -11.52
CA THR A 53 -0.29 -11.15 -10.23
C THR A 53 -1.57 -10.38 -9.95
N VAL A 54 -2.05 -10.52 -8.72
CA VAL A 54 -3.06 -9.63 -8.14
C VAL A 54 -2.34 -8.35 -7.70
N PRO A 55 -2.90 -7.16 -7.98
CA PRO A 55 -2.29 -5.94 -7.48
C PRO A 55 -2.36 -5.94 -5.95
N THR A 56 -1.21 -5.92 -5.28
CA THR A 56 -1.12 -5.89 -3.81
C THR A 56 -1.08 -4.46 -3.27
N SER A 57 -0.63 -3.50 -4.09
CA SER A 57 -0.54 -2.07 -3.74
C SER A 57 -1.43 -1.20 -4.64
N ARG A 58 -1.88 -0.06 -4.09
CA ARG A 58 -2.68 0.97 -4.80
C ARG A 58 -1.83 1.83 -5.75
N GLY A 59 -0.57 1.45 -6.00
CA GLY A 59 0.33 2.13 -6.93
C GLY A 59 1.52 2.75 -6.22
N ARG A 60 1.66 4.07 -6.33
CA ARG A 60 2.88 4.86 -6.05
C ARG A 60 3.57 4.63 -4.70
N PHE A 61 2.84 4.18 -3.67
CA PHE A 61 3.43 3.97 -2.35
C PHE A 61 4.09 2.60 -2.28
N ASN A 62 5.42 2.61 -2.34
CA ASN A 62 6.25 1.48 -2.00
C ASN A 62 6.60 1.60 -0.51
N ARG A 63 6.47 0.50 0.24
CA ARG A 63 6.94 0.43 1.62
C ARG A 63 8.45 0.64 1.62
N VAL A 64 8.91 1.69 2.30
CA VAL A 64 10.33 2.05 2.42
C VAL A 64 10.91 1.45 3.70
N LEU A 65 10.18 1.57 4.81
CA LEU A 65 10.54 0.98 6.09
C LEU A 65 9.99 -0.46 6.15
N THR A 66 10.78 -1.38 6.71
CA THR A 66 10.30 -2.73 7.02
C THR A 66 9.32 -2.70 8.20
N ASP A 67 8.56 -3.77 8.42
CA ASP A 67 7.61 -3.84 9.54
C ASP A 67 8.32 -3.71 10.91
N GLU A 68 9.57 -4.17 11.00
CA GLU A 68 10.41 -4.05 12.20
C GLU A 68 10.81 -2.59 12.45
N MET A 69 11.31 -1.92 11.41
CA MET A 69 11.66 -0.50 11.43
C MET A 69 10.48 0.40 11.79
N GLU A 70 9.29 0.14 11.22
CA GLU A 70 8.08 0.88 11.57
C GLU A 70 7.69 0.68 13.04
N ARG A 71 7.88 -0.51 13.60
CA ARG A 71 7.60 -0.80 15.02
C ARG A 71 8.56 -0.08 15.94
N GLU A 72 9.86 -0.12 15.66
CA GLU A 72 10.87 0.58 16.46
C GLU A 72 10.61 2.08 16.47
N LEU A 73 10.36 2.67 15.30
CA LEU A 73 10.03 4.10 15.19
C LEU A 73 8.75 4.44 15.97
N ALA A 74 7.71 3.60 15.89
CA ALA A 74 6.47 3.80 16.63
C ALA A 74 6.66 3.69 18.15
N GLN A 75 7.48 2.76 18.63
CA GLN A 75 7.81 2.64 20.06
C GLN A 75 8.57 3.87 20.54
N HIS A 76 9.54 4.36 19.76
CA HIS A 76 10.28 5.57 20.06
C HIS A 76 9.35 6.79 20.16
N CYS A 77 8.43 6.98 19.21
CA CYS A 77 7.45 8.06 19.28
C CYS A 77 6.53 7.96 20.50
N LYS A 78 6.07 6.76 20.87
CA LYS A 78 5.25 6.55 22.08
C LYS A 78 6.01 6.88 23.36
N HIS A 79 7.30 6.55 23.40
CA HIS A 79 8.14 6.85 24.55
C HIS A 79 8.35 8.37 24.72
N LEU A 80 8.61 9.08 23.63
CA LEU A 80 8.72 10.54 23.64
C LEU A 80 7.40 11.22 24.03
N ASP A 81 6.27 10.70 23.55
CA ASP A 81 4.93 11.18 23.95
C ASP A 81 4.68 10.99 25.45
N SER A 82 5.09 9.84 26.03
CA SER A 82 4.98 9.59 27.47
C SER A 82 5.84 10.53 28.34
N MET A 83 6.88 11.13 27.76
CA MET A 83 7.70 12.16 28.41
C MET A 83 7.12 13.57 28.24
N PHE A 84 5.91 13.69 27.69
CA PHE A 84 5.27 14.97 27.33
C PHE A 84 6.12 15.84 26.40
N PHE A 85 7.03 15.23 25.63
CA PHE A 85 7.68 15.93 24.53
C PHE A 85 6.60 16.23 23.49
N GLY A 86 6.31 17.50 23.25
CA GLY A 86 5.33 17.95 22.26
C GLY A 86 5.71 17.50 20.85
N LEU A 87 5.35 16.26 20.50
CA LEU A 87 5.69 15.64 19.24
C LEU A 87 4.81 16.24 18.14
N THR A 88 5.40 17.19 17.43
CA THR A 88 4.78 17.72 16.22
C THR A 88 5.03 16.79 15.04
N ARG A 89 4.07 16.76 14.11
CA ARG A 89 4.18 15.99 12.86
C ARG A 89 5.49 16.24 12.11
N LYS A 90 5.99 17.48 12.14
CA LYS A 90 7.28 17.85 11.51
C LYS A 90 8.47 17.12 12.14
N HIS A 91 8.49 16.98 13.47
CA HIS A 91 9.53 16.23 14.17
C HIS A 91 9.51 14.76 13.78
N MET A 92 8.33 14.13 13.78
CA MET A 92 8.20 12.73 13.36
C MET A 92 8.72 12.50 11.94
N MET A 93 8.44 13.41 11.01
CA MET A 93 8.89 13.31 9.61
C MET A 93 10.41 13.48 9.46
N LYS A 94 11.04 14.26 10.35
CA LYS A 94 12.49 14.45 10.38
C LYS A 94 13.17 13.21 10.96
N VAL A 95 12.70 12.73 12.11
CA VAL A 95 13.23 11.50 12.76
C VAL A 95 13.08 10.29 11.83
N ALA A 96 11.95 10.15 11.15
CA ALA A 96 11.75 9.07 10.17
C ALA A 96 12.72 9.16 8.98
N PHE A 97 13.07 10.37 8.54
CA PHE A 97 14.05 10.57 7.47
C PHE A 97 15.47 10.22 7.94
N GLU A 98 15.88 10.73 9.11
CA GLU A 98 17.19 10.44 9.70
C GLU A 98 17.37 8.95 9.97
N TYR A 99 16.34 8.30 10.55
CA TYR A 99 16.34 6.86 10.77
C TYR A 99 16.46 6.07 9.46
N ALA A 100 15.79 6.49 8.39
CA ALA A 100 15.94 5.85 7.09
C ALA A 100 17.32 6.10 6.45
N ASP A 101 17.94 7.25 6.70
CA ASP A 101 19.27 7.61 6.18
C ASP A 101 20.36 6.77 6.86
N VAL A 102 20.31 6.64 8.18
CA VAL A 102 21.20 5.78 8.97
C VAL A 102 21.09 4.31 8.53
N ASN A 103 19.88 3.85 8.24
CA ASN A 103 19.63 2.48 7.78
C ASN A 103 19.86 2.28 6.26
N GLY A 104 20.31 3.30 5.53
CA GLY A 104 20.62 3.19 4.09
C GLY A 104 19.41 3.04 3.17
N VAL A 105 18.20 3.31 3.67
CA VAL A 105 16.94 3.17 2.92
C VAL A 105 16.39 4.53 2.43
N ALA A 106 17.15 5.62 2.63
CA ALA A 106 16.72 6.97 2.33
C ALA A 106 16.62 7.32 0.83
N GLY A 107 17.10 6.47 -0.08
CA GLY A 107 17.17 6.75 -1.53
C GLY A 107 15.83 7.07 -2.22
N ILE A 108 14.70 6.85 -1.53
CA ILE A 108 13.35 7.13 -2.03
C ILE A 108 12.85 8.51 -1.56
N PHE A 109 13.46 9.09 -0.51
CA PHE A 109 13.13 10.42 -0.03
C PHE A 109 13.87 11.49 -0.85
N LYS A 110 13.23 12.65 -1.04
CA LYS A 110 13.90 13.79 -1.68
C LYS A 110 14.85 14.44 -0.68
N ASN A 111 16.15 14.22 -0.85
CA ASN A 111 17.21 14.73 0.04
C ASN A 111 17.19 16.26 0.22
N GLU A 112 16.70 17.01 -0.76
CA GLU A 112 16.56 18.47 -0.69
C GLU A 112 15.73 18.96 0.51
N ARG A 113 14.78 18.14 1.00
CA ARG A 113 13.85 18.54 2.07
C ARG A 113 14.18 17.92 3.43
N LYS A 114 15.10 16.96 3.50
CA LYS A 114 15.44 16.19 4.70
C LYS A 114 14.20 15.75 5.50
N SER A 115 13.17 15.28 4.80
CA SER A 115 11.85 15.00 5.38
C SER A 115 11.18 13.82 4.69
N ALA A 116 10.55 12.94 5.48
CA ALA A 116 9.92 11.73 4.96
C ALA A 116 8.63 11.98 4.14
N CYS A 117 7.95 13.12 4.31
CA CYS A 117 6.83 13.49 3.43
C CYS A 117 6.74 15.00 3.17
N LYS A 118 5.90 15.39 2.21
CA LYS A 118 5.60 16.79 1.91
C LYS A 118 4.79 17.41 3.06
N VAL A 119 5.29 18.51 3.63
CA VAL A 119 4.49 19.39 4.50
C VAL A 119 3.47 20.09 3.60
N GLY A 120 2.19 19.85 3.87
CA GLY A 120 1.07 20.49 3.21
C GLY A 120 0.52 21.62 4.07
#